data_AF-A0A6G1B4S2-F1
#
_entry.id   AF-A0A6G1B4S2-F1
#
_cell.length_a   1.000
_cell.length_b   1.000
_cell.length_c   1.000
_cell.angle_alpha   90.00
_cell.angle_beta   90.00
_cell.angle_gamma   90.00
#
_symmetry.space_group_name_H-M   'P 1'
#
loop_
_entity.id
_entity.type
_entity.pdbx_description
1 polymer ?
#
loop_
_entity_poly.entity_id
_entity_poly.type
_entity_poly.pdbx_seq_one_letter_code
_entity_poly.pdbx_strand_id
1 'polypeptide(L)'
;MPPILQHLQQASKMMNRRKILLLVLGCSTLSLLIHQGAQLSWYPKLFPLSCPPLRDSPPRPKHMTVAFLKTHKTAGTTVQNILFRFAERHNLTVALPHPSCEHQFCYPRNFSAHFVHPATRPPHVLASHLRFDRAELERLMPPGTVYVTILREPAAMFESLFSYYNQYCPAFRRVPNASLEAFLRAPETYYRAGEHFAMFAHNTLAYDLGGDNERSPRDDAAYLAGLIRQVEEVFSLVMIAEYFDESLVLLRRLLAWDLDDVLYAKLNARAASSRLA
;
A
#
# COMPACT_ATOMS: atom_id res chain seq x y z
N MET A 1 38.00 -38.75 13.67
CA MET A 1 36.80 -38.72 12.82
C MET A 1 35.78 -39.71 13.37
N PRO A 2 34.52 -39.31 13.61
CA PRO A 2 33.58 -40.17 14.31
C PRO A 2 33.06 -41.31 13.40
N PRO A 3 32.85 -42.51 13.94
CA PRO A 3 32.53 -43.76 13.21
C PRO A 3 31.16 -43.76 12.48
N ILE A 4 30.39 -42.69 12.60
CA ILE A 4 29.05 -42.54 12.02
C ILE A 4 29.11 -42.32 10.50
N LEU A 5 30.17 -41.65 10.00
CA LEU A 5 30.31 -41.38 8.56
C LEU A 5 30.59 -42.64 7.72
N GLN A 6 31.25 -43.64 8.31
CA GLN A 6 31.57 -44.90 7.63
C GLN A 6 30.33 -45.79 7.46
N HIS A 7 29.41 -45.80 8.44
CA HIS A 7 28.16 -46.56 8.33
C HIS A 7 27.21 -46.01 7.25
N LEU A 8 27.18 -44.69 7.05
CA LEU A 8 26.38 -44.07 5.99
C LEU A 8 26.94 -44.34 4.59
N GLN A 9 28.26 -44.43 4.43
CA GLN A 9 28.90 -44.78 3.16
C GLN A 9 28.76 -46.27 2.80
N GLN A 10 28.65 -47.17 3.78
CA GLN A 10 28.38 -48.59 3.52
C GLN A 10 26.91 -48.88 3.17
N ALA A 11 25.96 -48.14 3.76
CA ALA A 11 24.54 -48.30 3.46
C ALA A 11 24.16 -47.85 2.04
N SER A 12 24.82 -46.82 1.49
CA SER A 12 24.57 -46.36 0.12
C SER A 12 25.08 -47.33 -0.95
N LYS A 13 25.99 -48.24 -0.59
CA LYS A 13 26.66 -49.16 -1.53
C LYS A 13 25.87 -50.45 -1.81
N MET A 14 24.76 -50.71 -1.10
CA MET A 14 23.95 -51.93 -1.27
C MET A 14 22.51 -51.68 -1.73
N MET A 15 22.16 -50.44 -2.08
CA MET A 15 20.80 -50.11 -2.47
C MET A 15 20.66 -50.09 -4.00
N ASN A 16 20.15 -51.20 -4.56
CA ASN A 16 19.84 -51.31 -5.99
C ASN A 16 18.93 -50.15 -6.43
N ARG A 17 19.15 -49.57 -7.63
CA ARG A 17 18.40 -48.44 -8.19
C ARG A 17 16.87 -48.58 -8.06
N ARG A 18 16.34 -49.81 -8.13
CA ARG A 18 14.91 -50.10 -7.90
C ARG A 18 14.44 -49.74 -6.48
N LYS A 19 15.25 -50.00 -5.46
CA LYS A 19 14.94 -49.69 -4.05
C LYS A 19 15.00 -48.18 -3.81
N ILE A 20 15.95 -47.47 -4.44
CA ILE A 20 16.02 -45.99 -4.40
C ILE A 20 14.76 -45.39 -5.04
N LEU A 21 14.36 -45.89 -6.21
CA LEU A 21 13.17 -45.40 -6.91
C LEU A 21 11.89 -45.59 -6.08
N LEU A 22 11.73 -46.75 -5.43
CA LEU A 22 10.58 -47.03 -4.55
C LEU A 22 10.55 -46.12 -3.32
N LEU A 23 11.72 -45.81 -2.76
CA LEU A 23 11.84 -44.90 -1.61
C LEU A 23 11.47 -43.48 -2.00
N VAL A 24 11.92 -43.01 -3.18
CA VAL A 24 11.55 -41.70 -3.72
C VAL A 24 10.05 -41.65 -4.04
N LEU A 25 9.48 -42.67 -4.68
CA LEU A 25 8.03 -42.72 -4.93
C LEU A 25 7.23 -42.69 -3.63
N GLY A 26 7.65 -43.48 -2.62
CA GLY A 26 6.99 -43.54 -1.32
C GLY A 26 7.03 -42.20 -0.59
N CYS A 27 8.18 -41.52 -0.58
CA CYS A 27 8.30 -40.18 0.00
C CYS A 27 7.45 -39.16 -0.76
N SER A 28 7.39 -39.26 -2.09
CA SER A 28 6.59 -38.35 -2.93
C SER A 28 5.09 -38.53 -2.66
N THR A 29 4.61 -39.77 -2.56
CA THR A 29 3.21 -40.07 -2.25
C THR A 29 2.82 -39.68 -0.83
N LEU A 30 3.74 -39.86 0.14
CA LEU A 30 3.50 -39.42 1.51
C LEU A 30 3.45 -37.89 1.62
N SER A 31 4.32 -37.18 0.89
CA SER A 31 4.28 -35.71 0.83
C SER A 31 2.99 -35.19 0.18
N LEU A 32 2.50 -35.89 -0.86
CA LEU A 32 1.23 -35.56 -1.51
C LEU A 32 0.02 -35.82 -0.59
N LEU A 33 0.04 -36.92 0.17
CA LEU A 33 -0.99 -37.25 1.16
C LEU A 33 -0.98 -36.28 2.35
N ILE A 34 0.18 -35.78 2.77
CA ILE A 34 0.28 -34.72 3.79
C ILE A 34 -0.25 -33.39 3.23
N HIS A 35 0.07 -33.05 1.98
CA HIS A 35 -0.44 -31.83 1.36
C HIS A 35 -1.94 -31.87 1.05
N GLN A 36 -2.49 -33.04 0.69
CA GLN A 36 -3.93 -33.23 0.48
C GLN A 36 -4.69 -33.42 1.82
N GLY A 37 -4.07 -34.04 2.82
CA GLY A 37 -4.63 -34.28 4.15
C GLY A 37 -4.59 -33.07 5.09
N ALA A 38 -3.75 -32.07 4.81
CA ALA A 38 -3.72 -30.79 5.53
C ALA A 38 -4.95 -29.89 5.25
N GLN A 39 -5.90 -30.34 4.43
CA GLN A 39 -7.24 -29.75 4.30
C GLN A 39 -8.22 -30.22 5.39
N LEU A 40 -7.82 -31.11 6.31
CA LEU A 40 -8.57 -31.32 7.55
C LEU A 40 -8.24 -30.20 8.55
N SER A 41 -9.10 -29.18 8.52
CA SER A 41 -9.17 -28.05 9.45
C SER A 41 -9.10 -28.51 10.90
N TRP A 42 -7.89 -28.45 11.48
CA TRP A 42 -7.63 -28.49 12.91
C TRP A 42 -7.21 -27.09 13.37
N TYR A 43 -8.11 -26.13 13.20
CA TYR A 43 -8.08 -24.93 14.03
C TYR A 43 -8.95 -25.19 15.25
N PRO A 44 -8.41 -25.21 16.48
CA PRO A 44 -9.25 -25.18 17.65
C PRO A 44 -10.09 -23.90 17.59
N LYS A 45 -11.42 -24.05 17.64
CA LYS A 45 -12.37 -22.96 17.84
C LYS A 45 -12.16 -22.35 19.22
N LEU A 46 -11.11 -21.56 19.37
CA LEU A 46 -10.87 -20.74 20.54
C LEU A 46 -11.38 -19.36 20.22
N PHE A 47 -12.66 -19.12 20.51
CA PHE A 47 -13.26 -17.88 21.03
C PHE A 47 -14.78 -18.12 21.10
N PRO A 48 -15.41 -18.21 22.29
CA PRO A 48 -16.84 -17.95 22.40
C PRO A 48 -17.02 -16.45 22.17
N LEU A 49 -17.44 -16.06 20.96
CA LEU A 49 -17.91 -14.71 20.69
C LEU A 49 -19.23 -14.52 21.44
N SER A 50 -19.16 -14.11 22.70
CA SER A 50 -20.28 -13.49 23.42
C SER A 50 -20.45 -12.05 22.92
N CYS A 51 -20.60 -11.87 21.61
CA CYS A 51 -21.18 -10.66 21.05
C CYS A 51 -22.66 -10.94 20.82
N PRO A 52 -23.59 -10.08 21.29
CA PRO A 52 -24.97 -10.16 20.84
C PRO A 52 -24.99 -10.15 19.31
N PRO A 53 -25.85 -10.93 18.64
CA PRO A 53 -25.96 -10.87 17.19
C PRO A 53 -26.21 -9.41 16.80
N LEU A 54 -25.28 -8.84 16.04
CA LEU A 54 -25.47 -7.54 15.43
C LEU A 54 -26.78 -7.62 14.66
N ARG A 55 -27.75 -6.79 15.06
CA ARG A 55 -29.07 -6.69 14.45
C ARG A 55 -28.89 -6.63 12.93
N ASP A 56 -29.26 -7.71 12.23
CA ASP A 56 -29.05 -7.85 10.78
C ASP A 56 -29.82 -6.73 10.08
N SER A 57 -29.10 -5.67 9.76
CA SER A 57 -29.56 -4.71 8.77
C SER A 57 -29.58 -5.45 7.44
N PRO A 58 -30.57 -5.21 6.55
CA PRO A 58 -30.57 -5.84 5.25
C PRO A 58 -29.22 -5.62 4.56
N PRO A 59 -28.64 -6.66 3.92
CA PRO A 59 -27.31 -6.55 3.34
C PRO A 59 -27.30 -5.42 2.32
N ARG A 60 -26.53 -4.37 2.63
CA ARG A 60 -26.30 -3.27 1.69
C ARG A 60 -25.48 -3.82 0.52
N PRO A 61 -25.81 -3.48 -0.74
CA PRO A 61 -24.99 -3.89 -1.87
C PRO A 61 -23.57 -3.35 -1.70
N LYS A 62 -22.57 -4.19 -2.03
CA LYS A 62 -21.16 -3.79 -1.99
C LYS A 62 -20.94 -2.59 -2.92
N HIS A 63 -20.20 -1.60 -2.44
CA HIS A 63 -19.80 -0.47 -3.23
C HIS A 63 -18.70 -0.87 -4.22
N MET A 64 -18.87 -0.56 -5.50
CA MET A 64 -17.99 -1.06 -6.57
C MET A 64 -17.04 -0.01 -7.15
N THR A 65 -17.27 1.28 -6.88
CA THR A 65 -16.51 2.38 -7.50
C THR A 65 -15.73 3.18 -6.47
N VAL A 66 -14.40 3.05 -6.48
CA VAL A 66 -13.52 3.64 -5.46
C VAL A 66 -12.38 4.41 -6.11
N ALA A 67 -12.22 5.67 -5.70
CA ALA A 67 -11.05 6.48 -6.04
C ALA A 67 -10.19 6.63 -4.78
N PHE A 68 -9.11 5.86 -4.73
CA PHE A 68 -8.12 5.94 -3.68
C PHE A 68 -6.92 6.80 -4.11
N LEU A 69 -6.82 7.99 -3.53
CA LEU A 69 -5.63 8.82 -3.66
C LEU A 69 -4.51 8.20 -2.81
N LYS A 70 -3.59 7.53 -3.50
CA LYS A 70 -2.41 6.94 -2.86
C LYS A 70 -1.36 8.03 -2.63
N THR A 71 -1.23 8.51 -1.39
CA THR A 71 -0.15 9.43 -0.99
C THR A 71 1.16 8.68 -0.74
N HIS A 72 2.29 9.39 -0.80
CA HIS A 72 3.62 8.79 -0.69
C HIS A 72 3.98 8.38 0.74
N LYS A 73 4.48 7.15 0.89
CA LYS A 73 5.05 6.59 2.15
C LYS A 73 4.08 6.50 3.34
N THR A 74 2.79 6.42 3.05
CA THR A 74 1.66 6.35 4.00
C THR A 74 1.01 4.95 4.09
N ALA A 75 1.75 3.88 3.78
CA ALA A 75 1.22 2.51 3.66
C ALA A 75 0.18 2.30 2.54
N GLY A 76 0.04 3.25 1.61
CA GLY A 76 -0.91 3.14 0.50
C GLY A 76 -0.70 1.96 -0.46
N THR A 77 0.49 1.34 -0.50
CA THR A 77 0.70 0.10 -1.32
C THR A 77 -0.13 -1.07 -0.80
N THR A 78 -0.35 -1.17 0.52
CA THR A 78 -1.20 -2.20 1.10
C THR A 78 -2.66 -1.98 0.68
N VAL A 79 -3.15 -0.74 0.79
CA VAL A 79 -4.51 -0.38 0.36
C VAL A 79 -4.69 -0.59 -1.14
N GLN A 80 -3.71 -0.20 -1.96
CA GLN A 80 -3.71 -0.45 -3.40
C GLN A 80 -3.89 -1.94 -3.73
N ASN A 81 -3.15 -2.83 -3.06
CA ASN A 81 -3.28 -4.27 -3.28
C ASN A 81 -4.65 -4.82 -2.87
N ILE A 82 -5.22 -4.31 -1.77
CA ILE A 82 -6.60 -4.64 -1.35
C ILE A 82 -7.59 -4.26 -2.47
N LEU A 83 -7.51 -3.02 -2.97
CA LEU A 83 -8.40 -2.51 -4.00
C LEU A 83 -8.24 -3.25 -5.35
N PHE A 84 -7.00 -3.59 -5.73
CA PHE A 84 -6.75 -4.35 -6.96
C PHE A 84 -7.27 -5.78 -6.88
N ARG A 85 -7.11 -6.46 -5.74
CA ARG A 85 -7.69 -7.79 -5.51
C ARG A 85 -9.20 -7.77 -5.52
N PHE A 86 -9.81 -6.76 -4.90
CA PHE A 86 -11.26 -6.57 -4.97
C PHE A 86 -11.71 -6.36 -6.41
N ALA A 87 -11.01 -5.51 -7.17
CA ALA A 87 -11.32 -5.26 -8.57
C ALA A 87 -11.24 -6.53 -9.42
N GLU A 88 -10.18 -7.33 -9.26
CA GLU A 88 -10.02 -8.62 -9.93
C GLU A 88 -11.17 -9.58 -9.59
N ARG A 89 -11.49 -9.75 -8.30
CA ARG A 89 -12.55 -10.65 -7.82
C ARG A 89 -13.93 -10.30 -8.38
N HIS A 90 -14.16 -9.02 -8.63
CA HIS A 90 -15.46 -8.47 -9.06
C HIS A 90 -15.49 -8.03 -10.53
N ASN A 91 -14.47 -8.41 -11.33
CA ASN A 91 -14.35 -8.03 -12.74
C ASN A 91 -14.46 -6.51 -12.99
N LEU A 92 -13.85 -5.71 -12.13
CA LEU A 92 -13.87 -4.26 -12.20
C LEU A 92 -12.64 -3.71 -12.93
N THR A 93 -12.87 -2.75 -13.83
CA THR A 93 -11.80 -2.02 -14.52
C THR A 93 -11.01 -1.14 -13.54
N VAL A 94 -9.70 -1.37 -13.44
CA VAL A 94 -8.75 -0.52 -12.71
C VAL A 94 -8.18 0.53 -13.66
N ALA A 95 -8.11 1.79 -13.21
CA ALA A 95 -7.42 2.85 -13.93
C ALA A 95 -5.93 2.53 -14.03
N LEU A 96 -5.42 2.36 -15.25
CA LEU A 96 -4.00 2.17 -15.51
C LEU A 96 -3.40 3.42 -16.14
N PRO A 97 -2.15 3.77 -15.83
CA PRO A 97 -1.50 4.92 -16.44
C PRO A 97 -1.26 4.70 -17.93
N HIS A 98 -1.30 5.79 -18.70
CA HIS A 98 -0.87 5.82 -20.08
C HIS A 98 0.60 5.38 -20.17
N PRO A 99 1.07 4.68 -21.21
CA PRO A 99 2.44 4.16 -21.28
C PRO A 99 3.52 5.24 -21.16
N SER A 100 3.22 6.48 -21.56
CA SER A 100 4.11 7.64 -21.42
C SER A 100 4.11 8.28 -20.02
N CYS A 101 3.34 7.75 -19.08
CA CYS A 101 3.09 8.34 -17.75
C CYS A 101 3.63 7.50 -16.58
N GLU A 102 4.55 6.57 -16.89
CA GLU A 102 5.10 5.62 -15.93
C GLU A 102 4.00 4.95 -15.10
N HIS A 103 4.28 4.61 -13.84
CA HIS A 103 3.34 3.93 -12.95
C HIS A 103 2.53 4.89 -12.06
N GLN A 104 2.67 6.22 -12.25
CA GLN A 104 2.16 7.26 -11.35
C GLN A 104 1.37 8.36 -12.07
N PHE A 105 0.72 8.04 -13.19
CA PHE A 105 -0.12 8.99 -13.93
C PHE A 105 0.58 10.33 -14.21
N CYS A 106 1.84 10.28 -14.67
CA CYS A 106 2.63 11.48 -14.98
C CYS A 106 2.86 12.44 -13.79
N TYR A 107 2.84 11.93 -12.55
CA TYR A 107 3.34 12.65 -11.38
C TYR A 107 4.76 13.19 -11.67
N PRO A 108 5.07 14.45 -11.33
CA PRO A 108 4.36 15.33 -10.39
C PRO A 108 3.38 16.33 -11.02
N ARG A 109 3.01 16.17 -12.30
CA ARG A 109 2.03 17.06 -12.93
C ARG A 109 0.65 16.88 -12.29
N ASN A 110 -0.14 17.95 -12.20
CA ASN A 110 -1.54 17.86 -11.80
C ASN A 110 -2.23 16.80 -12.64
N PHE A 111 -2.96 15.89 -11.99
CA PHE A 111 -3.56 14.76 -12.66
C PHE A 111 -4.49 15.22 -13.78
N SER A 112 -4.46 14.50 -14.90
CA SER A 112 -5.46 14.61 -15.95
C SER A 112 -5.96 13.23 -16.35
N ALA A 113 -7.23 13.12 -16.72
CA ALA A 113 -7.78 11.87 -17.25
C ALA A 113 -7.12 11.43 -18.58
N HIS A 114 -6.33 12.29 -19.22
CA HIS A 114 -5.47 11.93 -20.37
C HIS A 114 -4.27 11.07 -19.96
N PHE A 115 -3.88 11.09 -18.69
CA PHE A 115 -2.82 10.25 -18.15
C PHE A 115 -3.30 8.82 -17.88
N VAL A 116 -4.60 8.54 -18.06
CA VAL A 116 -5.18 7.20 -17.93
C VAL A 116 -5.22 6.53 -19.29
N HIS A 117 -4.84 5.25 -19.31
CA HIS A 117 -4.86 4.42 -20.50
C HIS A 117 -6.29 4.39 -21.11
N PRO A 118 -6.46 4.63 -22.42
CA PRO A 118 -7.78 4.70 -23.03
C PRO A 118 -8.66 3.46 -22.81
N ALA A 119 -8.04 2.26 -22.83
CA ALA A 119 -8.74 1.00 -22.60
C ALA A 119 -9.25 0.79 -21.17
N THR A 120 -8.84 1.63 -20.20
CA THR A 120 -9.29 1.55 -18.81
C THR A 120 -10.21 2.71 -18.43
N ARG A 121 -10.84 3.38 -19.41
CA ARG A 121 -11.78 4.49 -19.18
C ARG A 121 -13.20 4.12 -19.61
N PRO A 122 -14.25 4.40 -18.80
CA PRO A 122 -14.15 4.84 -17.40
C PRO A 122 -13.70 3.69 -16.49
N PRO A 123 -12.88 3.95 -15.47
CA PRO A 123 -12.49 2.95 -14.48
C PRO A 123 -13.55 2.85 -13.36
N HIS A 124 -13.59 1.70 -12.70
CA HIS A 124 -14.31 1.53 -11.44
C HIS A 124 -13.39 1.83 -10.25
N VAL A 125 -12.10 1.46 -10.35
CA VAL A 125 -11.13 1.61 -9.27
C VAL A 125 -9.94 2.44 -9.74
N LEU A 126 -9.57 3.48 -8.98
CA LEU A 126 -8.31 4.20 -9.11
C LEU A 126 -7.55 4.05 -7.79
N ALA A 127 -6.28 3.62 -7.82
CA ALA A 127 -5.53 3.34 -6.58
C ALA A 127 -4.01 3.54 -6.69
N SER A 128 -3.52 4.36 -7.64
CA SER A 128 -2.08 4.63 -7.81
C SER A 128 -1.73 6.08 -7.47
N HIS A 129 -0.43 6.38 -7.33
CA HIS A 129 0.06 7.73 -7.06
C HIS A 129 -0.36 8.67 -8.20
N LEU A 130 -0.84 9.86 -7.83
CA LEU A 130 -1.12 10.99 -8.71
C LEU A 130 -1.05 12.28 -7.88
N ARG A 131 -0.93 13.43 -8.54
CA ARG A 131 -1.13 14.72 -7.88
C ARG A 131 -2.60 15.10 -8.00
N PHE A 132 -3.29 15.19 -6.87
CA PHE A 132 -4.74 15.30 -6.85
C PHE A 132 -5.24 16.53 -7.61
N ASP A 133 -6.22 16.29 -8.50
CA ASP A 133 -7.01 17.31 -9.16
C ASP A 133 -8.46 16.86 -9.10
N ARG A 134 -9.27 17.59 -8.31
CA ARG A 134 -10.67 17.22 -8.04
C ARG A 134 -11.49 17.16 -9.32
N ALA A 135 -11.37 18.16 -10.18
CA ALA A 135 -12.21 18.28 -11.37
C ALA A 135 -11.90 17.17 -12.37
N GLU A 136 -10.61 16.84 -12.56
CA GLU A 136 -10.21 15.76 -13.47
C GLU A 136 -10.58 14.37 -12.92
N LEU A 137 -10.52 14.16 -11.60
CA LEU A 137 -10.97 12.89 -11.00
C LEU A 137 -12.49 12.74 -11.08
N GLU A 138 -13.27 13.77 -10.74
CA GLU A 138 -14.74 13.75 -10.84
C GLU A 138 -15.22 13.53 -12.28
N ARG A 139 -14.48 14.05 -13.27
CA ARG A 139 -14.78 13.83 -14.70
C ARG A 139 -14.44 12.40 -15.16
N LEU A 140 -13.42 11.78 -14.57
CA LEU A 140 -12.97 10.44 -14.94
C LEU A 140 -13.83 9.34 -14.31
N MET A 141 -14.15 9.50 -13.02
CA MET A 141 -14.77 8.46 -12.21
C MET A 141 -16.30 8.45 -12.39
N PRO A 142 -16.95 7.28 -12.39
CA PRO A 142 -18.41 7.20 -12.48
C PRO A 142 -19.12 7.93 -11.32
N PRO A 143 -20.37 8.40 -11.53
CA PRO A 143 -21.19 8.97 -10.45
C PRO A 143 -21.32 8.02 -9.26
N GLY A 144 -21.32 8.57 -8.05
CA GLY A 144 -21.39 7.79 -6.81
C GLY A 144 -20.08 7.15 -6.38
N THR A 145 -18.95 7.43 -7.06
CA THR A 145 -17.62 6.98 -6.61
C THR A 145 -17.32 7.47 -5.19
N VAL A 146 -16.84 6.56 -4.35
CA VAL A 146 -16.37 6.88 -3.00
C VAL A 146 -14.88 7.25 -3.06
N TYR A 147 -14.55 8.43 -2.57
CA TYR A 147 -13.18 8.93 -2.54
C TYR A 147 -12.54 8.64 -1.19
N VAL A 148 -11.35 8.03 -1.22
CA VAL A 148 -10.59 7.67 -0.02
C VAL A 148 -9.16 8.13 -0.20
N THR A 149 -8.51 8.54 0.88
CA THR A 149 -7.07 8.77 0.91
C THR A 149 -6.50 8.18 2.18
N ILE A 150 -5.17 8.19 2.31
CA ILE A 150 -4.48 7.79 3.52
C ILE A 150 -3.43 8.82 3.86
N LEU A 151 -3.32 9.18 5.14
CA LEU A 151 -2.28 10.05 5.67
C LEU A 151 -1.46 9.29 6.71
N ARG A 152 -0.35 9.90 7.09
CA ARG A 152 0.58 9.37 8.08
C ARG A 152 1.14 10.53 8.89
N GLU A 153 1.56 10.25 10.12
CA GLU A 153 2.33 11.20 10.92
C GLU A 153 3.54 11.72 10.09
N PRO A 154 3.66 13.05 9.90
CA PRO A 154 4.63 13.64 8.97
C PRO A 154 6.09 13.29 9.24
N ALA A 155 6.54 13.23 10.50
CA ALA A 155 7.94 12.94 10.81
C ALA A 155 8.30 11.49 10.44
N ALA A 156 7.48 10.52 10.84
CA ALA A 156 7.64 9.11 10.52
C ALA A 156 7.53 8.83 9.01
N MET A 157 6.69 9.57 8.31
CA MET A 157 6.60 9.56 6.84
C MET A 157 7.89 10.12 6.21
N PHE A 158 8.37 11.26 6.70
CA PHE A 158 9.54 11.95 6.16
C PHE A 158 10.81 11.09 6.26
N GLU A 159 11.03 10.39 7.37
CA GLU A 159 12.13 9.43 7.48
C GLU A 159 12.11 8.39 6.34
N SER A 160 10.90 7.92 5.98
CA SER A 160 10.72 6.93 4.92
C SER A 160 10.92 7.53 3.53
N LEU A 161 10.51 8.79 3.32
CA LEU A 161 10.78 9.53 2.09
C LEU A 161 12.29 9.73 1.91
N PHE A 162 12.95 10.24 2.94
CA PHE A 162 14.38 10.51 2.94
C PHE A 162 15.17 9.24 2.62
N SER A 163 14.91 8.15 3.34
CA SER A 163 15.61 6.87 3.12
C SER A 163 15.35 6.27 1.73
N TYR A 164 14.11 6.34 1.23
CA TYR A 164 13.74 5.72 -0.04
C TYR A 164 14.20 6.53 -1.25
N TYR A 165 14.15 7.85 -1.17
CA TYR A 165 14.48 8.75 -2.27
C TYR A 165 15.89 9.35 -2.17
N ASN A 166 16.76 8.88 -1.25
CA ASN A 166 18.08 9.46 -1.00
C ASN A 166 18.99 9.54 -2.24
N GLN A 167 18.85 8.60 -3.18
CA GLN A 167 19.64 8.57 -4.42
C GLN A 167 18.97 9.33 -5.58
N TYR A 168 17.66 9.57 -5.50
CA TYR A 168 16.86 10.14 -6.58
C TYR A 168 16.59 11.63 -6.39
N CYS A 169 16.19 12.02 -5.17
CA CYS A 169 15.90 13.41 -4.83
C CYS A 169 17.22 14.18 -4.64
N PRO A 170 17.51 15.21 -5.45
CA PRO A 170 18.74 16.00 -5.33
C PRO A 170 18.91 16.63 -3.94
N ALA A 171 17.82 17.06 -3.30
CA ALA A 171 17.87 17.61 -1.94
C ALA A 171 18.42 16.58 -0.95
N PHE A 172 18.01 15.31 -1.04
CA PHE A 172 18.52 14.26 -0.16
C PHE A 172 19.92 13.80 -0.54
N ARG A 173 20.22 13.72 -1.84
CA ARG A 173 21.52 13.26 -2.35
C ARG A 173 22.69 14.16 -1.95
N ARG A 174 22.45 15.47 -1.78
CA ARG A 174 23.47 16.42 -1.32
C ARG A 174 23.88 16.23 0.14
N VAL A 175 23.06 15.52 0.91
CA VAL A 175 23.27 15.40 2.35
C VAL A 175 24.46 14.47 2.59
N PRO A 176 25.48 14.93 3.32
CA PRO A 176 26.67 14.11 3.57
C PRO A 176 26.28 12.82 4.30
N ASN A 177 26.86 11.71 3.85
CA ASN A 177 26.65 10.36 4.39
C ASN A 177 25.17 9.91 4.44
N ALA A 178 24.28 10.55 3.64
CA ALA A 178 22.84 10.32 3.72
C ALA A 178 22.30 10.40 5.17
N SER A 179 22.82 11.36 5.95
CA SER A 179 22.40 11.54 7.35
C SER A 179 21.12 12.37 7.43
N LEU A 180 20.02 11.73 7.83
CA LEU A 180 18.75 12.44 8.06
C LEU A 180 18.89 13.55 9.10
N GLU A 181 19.68 13.33 10.15
CA GLU A 181 19.94 14.36 11.16
C GLU A 181 20.64 15.59 10.56
N ALA A 182 21.61 15.37 9.66
CA ALA A 182 22.29 16.49 8.98
C ALA A 182 21.33 17.29 8.10
N PHE A 183 20.36 16.62 7.45
CA PHE A 183 19.30 17.31 6.70
C PHE A 183 18.42 18.15 7.62
N LEU A 184 17.91 17.56 8.72
CA LEU A 184 16.98 18.22 9.63
C LEU A 184 17.59 19.43 10.37
N ARG A 185 18.91 19.45 10.59
CA ARG A 185 19.60 20.60 11.19
C ARG A 185 19.62 21.83 10.30
N ALA A 186 19.65 21.66 8.98
CA ALA A 186 19.78 22.76 8.02
C ALA A 186 19.10 22.44 6.67
N PRO A 187 17.77 22.22 6.64
CA PRO A 187 17.07 21.76 5.44
C PRO A 187 17.24 22.72 4.25
N GLU A 188 17.23 24.03 4.51
CA GLU A 188 17.40 25.09 3.50
C GLU A 188 18.77 25.08 2.79
N THR A 189 19.77 24.40 3.38
CA THR A 189 21.08 24.22 2.71
C THR A 189 20.98 23.24 1.54
N TYR A 190 20.04 22.31 1.62
CA TYR A 190 19.92 21.19 0.68
C TYR A 190 18.70 21.32 -0.23
N TYR A 191 17.59 21.82 0.31
CA TYR A 191 16.33 22.00 -0.40
C TYR A 191 16.41 23.16 -1.39
N ARG A 192 15.84 22.97 -2.59
CA ARG A 192 15.63 24.03 -3.58
C ARG A 192 14.30 23.82 -4.28
N ALA A 193 13.45 24.84 -4.23
CA ALA A 193 12.15 24.81 -4.88
C ALA A 193 12.29 24.56 -6.39
N GLY A 194 11.36 23.78 -6.95
CA GLY A 194 11.28 23.51 -8.39
C GLY A 194 12.32 22.53 -8.95
N GLU A 195 13.27 22.05 -8.13
CA GLU A 195 14.15 20.97 -8.58
C GLU A 195 13.38 19.65 -8.77
N HIS A 196 13.91 18.80 -9.64
CA HIS A 196 13.35 17.47 -9.87
C HIS A 196 13.23 16.72 -8.54
N PHE A 197 12.06 16.12 -8.28
CA PHE A 197 11.73 15.42 -7.03
C PHE A 197 11.78 16.26 -5.73
N ALA A 198 11.79 17.59 -5.82
CA ALA A 198 11.79 18.46 -4.63
C ALA A 198 10.55 18.27 -3.74
N MET A 199 9.39 17.92 -4.30
CA MET A 199 8.15 17.71 -3.54
C MET A 199 8.24 16.60 -2.49
N PHE A 200 9.20 15.67 -2.60
CA PHE A 200 9.43 14.65 -1.57
C PHE A 200 10.17 15.20 -0.34
N ALA A 201 10.81 16.37 -0.45
CA ALA A 201 11.61 16.98 0.60
C ALA A 201 10.87 18.08 1.38
N HIS A 202 9.73 18.57 0.88
CA HIS A 202 8.99 19.69 1.48
C HIS A 202 7.48 19.51 1.31
N ASN A 203 6.76 19.39 2.44
CA ASN A 203 5.28 19.28 2.52
C ASN A 203 4.63 18.30 1.53
N THR A 204 5.19 17.09 1.39
CA THR A 204 4.76 16.08 0.40
C THR A 204 3.28 15.73 0.46
N LEU A 205 2.67 15.65 1.65
CA LEU A 205 1.23 15.35 1.76
C LEU A 205 0.37 16.47 1.18
N ALA A 206 0.72 17.73 1.43
CA ALA A 206 0.03 18.87 0.82
C ALA A 206 0.17 18.82 -0.71
N TYR A 207 1.36 18.47 -1.20
CA TYR A 207 1.61 18.31 -2.63
C TYR A 207 0.76 17.21 -3.27
N ASP A 208 0.75 16.01 -2.68
CA ASP A 208 -0.03 14.86 -3.18
C ASP A 208 -1.53 15.17 -3.20
N LEU A 209 -2.02 15.93 -2.22
CA LEU A 209 -3.40 16.42 -2.12
C LEU A 209 -3.72 17.58 -3.09
N GLY A 210 -2.80 17.92 -4.01
CA GLY A 210 -3.02 18.96 -5.02
C GLY A 210 -2.71 20.38 -4.57
N GLY A 211 -2.26 20.55 -3.32
CA GLY A 211 -1.83 21.82 -2.78
C GLY A 211 -0.49 22.30 -3.35
N ASP A 212 -0.20 23.55 -3.02
CA ASP A 212 1.13 24.15 -3.11
C ASP A 212 1.93 23.79 -1.84
N ASN A 213 3.05 23.08 -2.02
CA ASN A 213 3.91 22.63 -0.94
C ASN A 213 4.90 23.70 -0.47
N GLU A 214 5.03 24.80 -1.22
CA GLU A 214 5.92 25.93 -0.89
C GLU A 214 5.25 26.97 0.01
N ARG A 215 3.92 26.93 0.16
CA ARG A 215 3.19 27.83 1.05
C ARG A 215 3.38 27.40 2.50
N SER A 216 3.98 28.30 3.28
CA SER A 216 4.16 28.14 4.72
C SER A 216 2.80 28.21 5.44
N PRO A 217 2.42 27.19 6.23
CA PRO A 217 1.21 27.24 7.05
C PRO A 217 1.24 28.33 8.13
N ARG A 218 2.43 28.80 8.51
CA ARG A 218 2.59 29.87 9.52
C ARG A 218 2.20 31.24 8.97
N ASP A 219 2.44 31.44 7.69
CA ASP A 219 2.25 32.73 7.02
C ASP A 219 0.89 32.79 6.28
N ASP A 220 0.25 31.62 6.09
CA ASP A 220 -0.92 31.47 5.23
C ASP A 220 -1.99 30.54 5.82
N ALA A 221 -2.54 30.95 6.97
CA ALA A 221 -3.57 30.18 7.66
C ALA A 221 -4.84 29.97 6.80
N ALA A 222 -5.19 30.94 5.95
CA ALA A 222 -6.34 30.86 5.05
C ALA A 222 -6.17 29.75 4.00
N TYR A 223 -4.96 29.61 3.45
CA TYR A 223 -4.63 28.51 2.55
C TYR A 223 -4.77 27.15 3.23
N LEU A 224 -4.18 26.99 4.41
CA LEU A 224 -4.23 25.72 5.13
C LEU A 224 -5.68 25.33 5.46
N ALA A 225 -6.48 26.27 5.96
CA ALA A 225 -7.89 26.04 6.23
C ALA A 225 -8.67 25.67 4.95
N GLY A 226 -8.35 26.31 3.82
CA GLY A 226 -8.94 26.00 2.52
C GLY A 226 -8.60 24.59 2.04
N LEU A 227 -7.35 24.15 2.19
CA LEU A 227 -6.91 22.80 1.83
C LEU A 227 -7.57 21.74 2.72
N ILE A 228 -7.65 21.97 4.04
CA ILE A 228 -8.34 21.06 4.97
C ILE A 228 -9.81 20.91 4.58
N ARG A 229 -10.52 22.02 4.35
CA ARG A 229 -11.91 21.99 3.92
C ARG A 229 -12.08 21.21 2.61
N GLN A 230 -11.18 21.38 1.65
CA GLN A 230 -11.23 20.62 0.40
C GLN A 230 -11.08 19.11 0.65
N VAL A 231 -10.19 18.70 1.54
CA VAL A 231 -10.01 17.28 1.91
C VAL A 231 -11.28 16.74 2.57
N GLU A 232 -11.86 17.47 3.52
CA GLU A 232 -13.09 17.10 4.22
C GLU A 232 -14.30 16.99 3.28
N GLU A 233 -14.38 17.86 2.26
CA GLU A 233 -15.46 17.84 1.28
C GLU A 233 -15.37 16.70 0.27
N VAL A 234 -14.16 16.32 -0.12
CA VAL A 234 -13.92 15.33 -1.18
C VAL A 234 -13.91 13.91 -0.61
N PHE A 235 -13.09 13.67 0.42
CA PHE A 235 -12.77 12.31 0.85
C PHE A 235 -13.78 11.83 1.89
N SER A 236 -14.54 10.79 1.54
CA SER A 236 -15.47 10.14 2.46
C SER A 236 -14.74 9.42 3.62
N LEU A 237 -13.46 9.10 3.42
CA LEU A 237 -12.59 8.58 4.47
C LEU A 237 -11.14 9.02 4.23
N VAL A 238 -10.54 9.60 5.27
CA VAL A 238 -9.10 9.81 5.37
C VAL A 238 -8.56 8.76 6.34
N MET A 239 -7.92 7.72 5.79
CA MET A 239 -7.29 6.67 6.58
C MET A 239 -6.04 7.21 7.28
N ILE A 240 -5.68 6.66 8.44
CA ILE A 240 -4.46 7.03 9.17
C ILE A 240 -3.56 5.79 9.30
N ALA A 241 -2.33 5.89 8.79
CA ALA A 241 -1.41 4.75 8.74
C ALA A 241 -1.01 4.23 10.14
N GLU A 242 -1.02 5.09 11.17
CA GLU A 242 -0.81 4.69 12.57
C GLU A 242 -1.97 3.86 13.14
N TYR A 243 -3.18 4.01 12.57
CA TYR A 243 -4.41 3.29 12.92
C TYR A 243 -4.90 2.49 11.72
N PHE A 244 -3.99 1.76 11.08
CA PHE A 244 -4.25 1.14 9.78
C PHE A 244 -5.39 0.12 9.83
N ASP A 245 -5.42 -0.73 10.86
CA ASP A 245 -6.45 -1.77 11.00
C ASP A 245 -7.82 -1.16 11.29
N GLU A 246 -7.90 -0.13 12.15
CA GLU A 246 -9.11 0.63 12.40
C GLU A 246 -9.59 1.35 11.14
N SER A 247 -8.66 1.93 10.38
CA SER A 247 -8.94 2.56 9.09
C SER A 247 -9.52 1.56 8.09
N LEU A 248 -9.04 0.31 8.08
CA LEU A 248 -9.63 -0.76 7.26
C LEU A 248 -11.01 -1.18 7.73
N VAL A 249 -11.28 -1.19 9.04
CA VAL A 249 -12.64 -1.42 9.54
C VAL A 249 -13.60 -0.33 9.05
N LEU A 250 -13.17 0.93 9.07
CA LEU A 250 -13.95 2.06 8.54
C LEU A 250 -14.15 1.95 7.03
N LEU A 251 -13.09 1.64 6.27
CA LEU A 251 -13.16 1.44 4.83
C LEU A 251 -14.15 0.33 4.46
N ARG A 252 -14.05 -0.82 5.13
CA ARG A 252 -14.95 -1.96 4.95
C ARG A 252 -16.41 -1.57 5.17
N ARG A 253 -16.69 -0.86 6.27
CA ARG A 253 -18.06 -0.41 6.62
C ARG A 253 -18.59 0.64 5.64
N LEU A 254 -17.74 1.57 5.21
CA LEU A 254 -18.05 2.61 4.22
C LEU A 254 -18.47 1.97 2.89
N LEU A 255 -17.70 0.99 2.42
CA LEU A 255 -17.92 0.34 1.14
C LEU A 255 -18.90 -0.84 1.20
N ALA A 256 -19.43 -1.16 2.39
CA ALA A 256 -20.25 -2.35 2.63
C ALA A 256 -19.57 -3.66 2.17
N TRP A 257 -18.25 -3.75 2.30
CA TRP A 257 -17.44 -4.91 1.92
C TRP A 257 -17.44 -5.97 3.03
N ASP A 258 -17.09 -7.21 2.64
CA ASP A 258 -16.90 -8.29 3.61
C ASP A 258 -15.52 -8.20 4.26
N LEU A 259 -15.30 -8.96 5.33
CA LEU A 259 -13.99 -9.04 5.97
C LEU A 259 -12.92 -9.55 4.99
N ASP A 260 -13.28 -10.56 4.18
CA ASP A 260 -12.39 -11.20 3.21
C ASP A 260 -11.87 -10.23 2.14
N ASP A 261 -12.64 -9.19 1.84
CA ASP A 261 -12.30 -8.19 0.83
C ASP A 261 -11.20 -7.23 1.29
N VAL A 262 -10.98 -7.08 2.61
CA VAL A 262 -9.98 -6.15 3.20
C VAL A 262 -8.79 -6.85 3.87
N LEU A 263 -8.71 -8.18 3.77
CA LEU A 263 -7.57 -8.94 4.29
C LEU A 263 -6.29 -8.54 3.57
N TYR A 264 -5.18 -8.45 4.31
CA TYR A 264 -3.88 -8.10 3.72
C TYR A 264 -2.73 -8.84 4.41
N ALA A 265 -1.62 -8.98 3.68
CA ALA A 265 -0.36 -9.45 4.23
C ALA A 265 0.51 -8.26 4.63
N LYS A 266 1.10 -8.30 5.82
CA LYS A 266 2.02 -7.26 6.28
C LYS A 266 3.38 -7.43 5.61
N LEU A 267 3.65 -6.60 4.60
CA LEU A 267 4.91 -6.58 3.85
C LEU A 267 5.63 -5.24 4.06
N ASN A 268 6.96 -5.24 4.02
CA ASN A 268 7.80 -4.03 4.11
C ASN A 268 7.57 -3.16 5.36
N ALA A 269 7.18 -3.77 6.50
CA ALA A 269 7.06 -3.04 7.76
C ALA A 269 8.44 -2.66 8.30
N ARG A 270 8.64 -1.36 8.61
CA ARG A 270 9.90 -0.90 9.23
C ARG A 270 10.05 -1.51 10.62
N ALA A 271 11.22 -2.10 10.88
CA ALA A 271 11.59 -2.60 12.19
C ALA A 271 11.61 -1.45 13.21
N ALA A 272 11.23 -1.74 14.46
CA ALA A 272 11.22 -0.73 15.53
C ALA A 272 12.62 -0.10 15.73
N SER A 273 13.68 -0.89 15.59
CA SER A 273 15.08 -0.46 15.67
C SER A 273 15.53 0.50 14.56
N SER A 274 14.74 0.66 13.50
CA SER A 274 15.07 1.55 12.37
C SER A 274 14.43 2.93 12.48
N ARG A 275 13.61 3.18 13.51
CA ARG A 275 12.97 4.48 13.77
C ARG A 275 13.93 5.32 14.61
N LEU A 276 14.02 6.61 14.33
CA LEU A 276 14.73 7.51 15.24
C LEU A 276 13.89 7.64 16.52
N ALA A 277 14.58 7.61 17.67
CA ALA A 277 13.97 7.73 18.99
C ALA A 277 13.55 9.18 19.29
#